data_AF-A0A536ZR43-F1
#
_entry.id   AF-A0A536ZR43-F1
#
_cell.length_a   1.000
_cell.length_b   1.000
_cell.length_c   1.000
_cell.angle_alpha   90.00
_cell.angle_beta   90.00
_cell.angle_gamma   90.00
#
_symmetry.space_group_name_H-M   'P 1'
#
loop_
_entity.id
_entity.type
_entity.pdbx_description
1 polymer ?
#
loop_
_entity_poly.entity_id
_entity_poly.type
_entity_poly.pdbx_seq_one_letter_code
_entity_poly.pdbx_strand_id
1 'polypeptide(L)'
;MQPRWYAPAWVTLPLAARRCCVRNPVNGVVAELSADQHAVLTACDGCHTIDGHAAAVHRKLGIREGDRATISNWLGDFASQGLFLSLDALLQRFSAPAEWVAPPFAGIVIRTCDRPTLRTRVLASATTLETRVQRRYRYHILDDSRDPANRAINARIVADSALDTHYRDLASNDALVDELTRAFPTATDTIGWLLGPPMEGETTYGRPVNLALLLTAGRRVLMIDDDALLEPRCPPAGDSGFGVSSAPDELFCFADQAETDHACPPTDVDPFVSHLEWLGAPAGSAWSHFANHASATSVVALSGDDALRREREDPADAKPCVGRSGLRDGEALWERAHALAAIMGSRERVGERAPLASITFRREELGNGKVRAHFFEIAPARQLRFVALRIDHAEETERRGRTGAKLVPRQRRYGD
;
A
#
# COMPACT_ATOMS: atom_id res chain seq x y z
N MET A 1 -7.46 -33.72 -1.82
CA MET A 1 -7.53 -32.68 -0.76
C MET A 1 -8.92 -32.06 -0.81
N GLN A 2 -9.54 -31.77 0.34
CA GLN A 2 -10.81 -31.04 0.36
C GLN A 2 -10.58 -29.57 -0.05
N PRO A 3 -11.53 -28.94 -0.77
CA PRO A 3 -11.42 -27.55 -1.19
C PRO A 3 -11.38 -26.63 0.04
N ARG A 4 -10.51 -25.62 -0.01
CA ARG A 4 -10.39 -24.59 1.01
C ARG A 4 -10.94 -23.26 0.49
N TRP A 5 -11.47 -22.48 1.41
CA TRP A 5 -12.21 -21.27 1.17
C TRP A 5 -11.68 -20.17 2.08
N TYR A 6 -11.26 -19.07 1.47
CA TYR A 6 -10.83 -17.87 2.15
C TYR A 6 -12.02 -16.97 2.46
N ALA A 7 -12.12 -16.54 3.71
CA ALA A 7 -13.08 -15.60 4.25
C ALA A 7 -12.45 -14.19 4.27
N PRO A 8 -12.80 -13.28 3.33
CA PRO A 8 -12.30 -11.89 3.33
C PRO A 8 -12.99 -11.04 4.40
N ALA A 9 -12.54 -9.79 4.58
CA ALA A 9 -13.21 -8.84 5.45
C ALA A 9 -14.38 -8.17 4.69
N TRP A 10 -15.57 -8.76 4.76
CA TRP A 10 -16.74 -8.22 4.03
C TRP A 10 -17.12 -6.81 4.47
N VAL A 11 -17.52 -5.99 3.49
CA VAL A 11 -18.19 -4.72 3.75
C VAL A 11 -19.66 -5.01 4.03
N THR A 12 -20.17 -4.59 5.19
CA THR A 12 -21.57 -4.78 5.59
C THR A 12 -22.31 -3.45 5.57
N LEU A 13 -23.48 -3.42 4.93
CA LEU A 13 -24.41 -2.31 4.94
C LEU A 13 -25.74 -2.77 5.58
N PRO A 14 -26.20 -2.15 6.68
CA PRO A 14 -27.48 -2.50 7.27
C PRO A 14 -28.62 -2.11 6.32
N LEU A 15 -29.58 -3.02 6.10
CA LEU A 15 -30.78 -2.77 5.29
C LEU A 15 -32.03 -2.63 6.17
N ALA A 16 -32.13 -3.47 7.19
CA ALA A 16 -33.22 -3.45 8.17
C ALA A 16 -32.75 -4.07 9.50
N ALA A 17 -33.60 -4.03 10.53
CA ALA A 17 -33.25 -4.51 11.88
C ALA A 17 -32.70 -5.95 11.94
N ARG A 18 -33.04 -6.82 10.98
CA ARG A 18 -32.56 -8.21 10.91
C ARG A 18 -32.01 -8.62 9.54
N ARG A 19 -31.66 -7.64 8.69
CA ARG A 19 -31.16 -7.88 7.33
C ARG A 19 -30.02 -6.92 7.02
N CYS A 20 -28.98 -7.44 6.38
CA CYS A 20 -27.88 -6.64 5.88
C CYS A 20 -27.49 -7.07 4.48
N CYS A 21 -26.91 -6.14 3.75
CA CYS A 21 -26.23 -6.37 2.50
C CYS A 21 -24.75 -6.57 2.82
N VAL A 22 -24.16 -7.68 2.39
CA VAL A 22 -22.72 -7.92 2.47
C VAL A 22 -22.12 -7.86 1.08
N ARG A 23 -20.95 -7.23 0.96
CA ARG A 23 -20.17 -7.18 -0.27
C ARG A 23 -18.80 -7.78 -0.02
N ASN A 24 -18.44 -8.77 -0.84
CA ASN A 24 -17.07 -9.25 -0.93
C ASN A 24 -16.23 -8.21 -1.68
N PRO A 25 -15.21 -7.58 -1.05
CA PRO A 25 -14.50 -6.46 -1.67
C PRO A 25 -13.56 -6.91 -2.79
N VAL A 26 -13.17 -8.19 -2.79
CA VAL A 26 -12.20 -8.76 -3.73
C VAL A 26 -12.82 -9.04 -5.11
N ASN A 27 -14.06 -9.52 -5.15
CA ASN A 27 -14.76 -9.88 -6.38
C ASN A 27 -16.05 -9.08 -6.64
N GLY A 28 -16.46 -8.23 -5.70
CA GLY A 28 -17.64 -7.38 -5.83
C GLY A 28 -18.98 -8.10 -5.67
N VAL A 29 -18.99 -9.40 -5.36
CA VAL A 29 -20.22 -10.15 -5.09
C VAL A 29 -20.96 -9.51 -3.94
N VAL A 30 -22.28 -9.35 -4.12
CA VAL A 30 -23.19 -8.81 -3.13
C VAL A 30 -24.22 -9.86 -2.79
N ALA A 31 -24.48 -10.06 -1.49
CA ALA A 31 -25.55 -10.91 -1.01
C ALA A 31 -26.32 -10.22 0.11
N GLU A 32 -27.61 -10.52 0.20
CA GLU A 32 -28.42 -10.09 1.32
C GLU A 32 -28.57 -11.24 2.32
N LEU A 33 -28.30 -10.96 3.59
CA LEU A 33 -28.25 -11.96 4.65
C LEU A 33 -29.19 -11.59 5.79
N SER A 34 -29.74 -12.61 6.44
CA SER A 34 -30.37 -12.46 7.75
C SER A 34 -29.32 -12.14 8.83
N ALA A 35 -29.76 -11.64 9.98
CA ALA A 35 -28.88 -11.41 11.13
C ALA A 35 -28.10 -12.67 11.54
N ASP A 36 -28.73 -13.84 11.49
CA ASP A 36 -28.11 -15.10 11.91
C ASP A 36 -27.06 -15.57 10.88
N GLN A 37 -27.38 -15.42 9.59
CA GLN A 37 -26.43 -15.70 8.51
C GLN A 37 -25.23 -14.75 8.54
N HIS A 38 -25.47 -13.46 8.83
CA HIS A 38 -24.41 -12.47 8.99
C HIS A 38 -23.51 -12.76 10.20
N ALA A 39 -24.09 -13.18 11.34
CA ALA A 39 -23.32 -13.60 12.51
C ALA A 39 -22.43 -14.81 12.19
N VAL A 40 -22.96 -15.81 11.46
CA VAL A 40 -22.17 -16.96 10.99
C VAL A 40 -21.04 -16.52 10.06
N LEU A 41 -21.34 -15.68 9.06
CA LEU A 41 -20.35 -15.19 8.11
C LEU A 41 -19.20 -14.43 8.82
N THR A 42 -19.53 -13.51 9.73
CA THR A 42 -18.54 -12.70 10.46
C THR A 42 -17.73 -13.47 11.49
N ALA A 43 -18.17 -14.66 11.89
CA ALA A 43 -17.39 -15.56 12.73
C ALA A 43 -16.33 -16.36 11.94
N CYS A 44 -16.42 -16.39 10.61
CA CYS A 44 -15.41 -17.00 9.74
C CYS A 44 -14.21 -16.07 9.52
N ASP A 45 -13.02 -16.64 9.46
CA ASP A 45 -11.77 -15.95 9.17
C ASP A 45 -10.79 -16.89 8.45
N GLY A 46 -9.73 -16.31 7.86
CA GLY A 46 -8.64 -17.09 7.27
C GLY A 46 -9.09 -18.01 6.13
N CYS A 47 -8.37 -19.12 5.94
CA CYS A 47 -8.61 -20.06 4.86
C CYS A 47 -8.77 -21.50 5.38
N HIS A 48 -9.99 -22.01 5.35
CA HIS A 48 -10.35 -23.32 5.88
C HIS A 48 -11.25 -24.10 4.91
N THR A 49 -11.41 -25.40 5.15
CA THR A 49 -12.52 -26.15 4.53
C THR A 49 -13.85 -25.66 5.09
N ILE A 50 -14.97 -25.97 4.44
CA ILE A 50 -16.30 -25.64 4.98
C ILE A 50 -16.50 -26.22 6.38
N ASP A 51 -16.09 -27.47 6.60
CA ASP A 51 -16.14 -28.10 7.93
C ASP A 51 -15.24 -27.39 8.96
N GLY A 52 -14.07 -26.89 8.52
CA GLY A 52 -13.18 -26.11 9.38
C GLY A 52 -13.79 -24.77 9.79
N HIS A 53 -14.43 -24.06 8.85
CA HIS A 53 -15.19 -22.85 9.12
C HIS A 53 -16.37 -23.14 10.05
N ALA A 54 -17.15 -24.18 9.80
CA ALA A 54 -18.25 -24.59 10.67
C ALA A 54 -17.76 -24.83 12.10
N ALA A 55 -16.69 -25.61 12.29
CA ALA A 55 -16.11 -25.85 13.60
C ALA A 55 -15.65 -24.56 14.31
N ALA A 56 -15.09 -23.59 13.58
CA ALA A 56 -14.73 -22.29 14.12
C ALA A 56 -15.95 -21.47 14.56
N VAL A 57 -17.00 -21.42 13.73
CA VAL A 57 -18.27 -20.76 14.03
C VAL A 57 -18.91 -21.37 15.28
N HIS A 58 -18.97 -22.70 15.37
CA HIS A 58 -19.51 -23.39 16.55
C HIS A 58 -18.78 -22.99 17.83
N ARG A 59 -17.45 -22.90 17.80
CA ARG A 59 -16.66 -22.47 18.96
C ARG A 59 -16.91 -21.00 19.31
N LYS A 60 -16.97 -20.10 18.32
CA LYS A 60 -17.09 -18.65 18.55
C LYS A 60 -18.49 -18.23 18.99
N LEU A 61 -19.53 -18.84 18.40
CA LEU A 61 -20.93 -18.45 18.62
C LEU A 61 -21.69 -19.38 19.59
N GLY A 62 -21.08 -20.48 20.05
CA GLY A 62 -21.70 -21.40 20.99
C GLY A 62 -22.92 -22.14 20.43
N ILE A 63 -22.90 -22.48 19.13
CA ILE A 63 -24.06 -23.06 18.43
C ILE A 63 -24.27 -24.52 18.86
N ARG A 64 -25.53 -24.90 19.06
CA ARG A 64 -25.97 -26.25 19.46
C ARG A 64 -25.64 -27.31 18.41
N GLU A 65 -25.44 -28.55 18.85
CA GLU A 65 -25.07 -29.68 17.97
C GLU A 65 -26.09 -29.94 16.85
N GLY A 66 -27.39 -29.74 17.13
CA GLY A 66 -28.47 -29.94 16.15
C GLY A 66 -28.46 -28.95 14.98
N ASP A 67 -27.79 -27.80 15.13
CA ASP A 67 -27.77 -26.74 14.12
C ASP A 67 -26.53 -26.82 13.20
N ARG A 68 -25.64 -27.81 13.42
CA ARG A 68 -24.41 -28.02 12.63
C ARG A 68 -24.67 -28.14 11.14
N ALA A 69 -25.62 -28.99 10.76
CA ALA A 69 -25.93 -29.23 9.36
C ALA A 69 -26.42 -27.95 8.67
N THR A 70 -27.24 -27.16 9.36
CA THR A 70 -27.73 -25.87 8.87
C THR A 70 -26.59 -24.89 8.64
N ILE A 71 -25.64 -24.78 9.58
CA ILE A 71 -24.47 -23.91 9.43
C ILE A 71 -23.58 -24.36 8.28
N SER A 72 -23.26 -25.65 8.19
CA SER A 72 -22.46 -26.17 7.06
C SER A 72 -23.13 -25.89 5.72
N ASN A 73 -24.46 -26.00 5.63
CA ASN A 73 -25.20 -25.66 4.42
C ASN A 73 -25.08 -24.16 4.09
N TRP A 74 -25.29 -23.26 5.06
CA TRP A 74 -25.11 -21.82 4.82
C TRP A 74 -23.69 -21.47 4.38
N LEU A 75 -22.66 -22.08 4.99
CA LEU A 75 -21.28 -21.85 4.59
C LEU A 75 -21.00 -22.38 3.17
N GLY A 76 -21.60 -23.51 2.79
CA GLY A 76 -21.59 -24.02 1.43
C GLY A 76 -22.27 -23.06 0.44
N ASP A 77 -23.42 -22.50 0.83
CA ASP A 77 -24.15 -21.51 0.04
C ASP A 77 -23.31 -20.23 -0.14
N PHE A 78 -22.70 -19.72 0.92
CA PHE A 78 -21.79 -18.55 0.85
C PHE A 78 -20.62 -18.80 -0.10
N ALA A 79 -20.03 -19.99 -0.08
CA ALA A 79 -18.99 -20.37 -1.01
C ALA A 79 -19.48 -20.44 -2.45
N SER A 80 -20.65 -21.06 -2.69
CA SER A 80 -21.24 -21.17 -4.03
C SER A 80 -21.64 -19.82 -4.63
N GLN A 81 -22.03 -18.87 -3.80
CA GLN A 81 -22.40 -17.51 -4.19
C GLN A 81 -21.18 -16.61 -4.41
N GLY A 82 -19.98 -17.04 -4.01
CA GLY A 82 -18.75 -16.25 -4.13
C GLY A 82 -18.52 -15.26 -2.98
N LEU A 83 -19.23 -15.41 -1.85
CA LEU A 83 -18.92 -14.69 -0.61
C LEU A 83 -17.61 -15.20 0.00
N PHE A 84 -17.30 -16.49 -0.16
CA PHE A 84 -15.96 -17.02 0.06
C PHE A 84 -15.18 -17.11 -1.26
N LEU A 85 -13.86 -17.01 -1.17
CA LEU A 85 -12.98 -17.19 -2.31
C LEU A 85 -12.34 -18.57 -2.26
N SER A 86 -12.47 -19.35 -3.34
CA SER A 86 -11.76 -20.62 -3.45
C SER A 86 -10.24 -20.39 -3.41
N LEU A 87 -9.56 -21.14 -2.56
CA LEU A 87 -8.11 -21.10 -2.44
C LEU A 87 -7.42 -21.41 -3.77
N ASP A 88 -7.92 -22.43 -4.48
CA ASP A 88 -7.37 -22.85 -5.76
C ASP A 88 -7.59 -21.76 -6.82
N ALA A 89 -8.74 -21.09 -6.81
CA ALA A 89 -9.01 -19.97 -7.71
C ALA A 89 -8.08 -18.78 -7.43
N LEU A 90 -7.83 -18.48 -6.15
CA LEU A 90 -6.86 -17.45 -5.74
C LEU A 90 -5.45 -17.81 -6.20
N LEU A 91 -5.03 -19.05 -5.98
CA LEU A 91 -3.75 -19.59 -6.44
C LEU A 91 -3.60 -19.51 -7.96
N GLN A 92 -4.62 -19.86 -8.72
CA GLN A 92 -4.59 -19.79 -10.18
C GLN A 92 -4.45 -18.35 -10.65
N ARG A 93 -5.16 -17.39 -10.05
CA ARG A 93 -5.01 -15.95 -10.34
C ARG A 93 -3.61 -15.44 -10.04
N PHE A 94 -2.98 -15.97 -8.99
CA PHE A 94 -1.60 -15.65 -8.66
C PHE A 94 -0.60 -16.34 -9.59
N SER A 95 -0.87 -17.58 -10.00
CA SER A 95 0.07 -18.42 -10.73
C SER A 95 0.07 -18.17 -12.23
N ALA A 96 -0.97 -17.55 -12.79
CA ALA A 96 -1.10 -17.34 -14.23
C ALA A 96 -0.12 -16.24 -14.69
N PRO A 97 1.03 -16.61 -15.31
CA PRO A 97 1.90 -15.64 -15.91
C PRO A 97 1.32 -15.41 -17.31
N ALA A 98 0.29 -14.58 -17.41
CA ALA A 98 0.10 -13.91 -18.68
C ALA A 98 1.42 -13.21 -18.99
N GLU A 99 1.91 -13.35 -20.22
CA GLU A 99 3.04 -12.55 -20.71
C GLU A 99 2.71 -11.08 -20.45
N TRP A 100 3.27 -10.54 -19.37
CA TRP A 100 2.97 -9.20 -18.93
C TRP A 100 3.95 -8.26 -19.61
N VAL A 101 3.43 -7.46 -20.52
CA VAL A 101 4.16 -6.34 -21.09
C VAL A 101 3.82 -5.11 -20.27
N ALA A 102 4.84 -4.54 -19.62
CA ALA A 102 4.67 -3.34 -18.84
C ALA A 102 4.12 -2.21 -19.72
N PRO A 103 3.01 -1.55 -19.32
CA PRO A 103 2.51 -0.40 -20.08
C PRO A 103 3.58 0.69 -20.23
N PRO A 104 3.48 1.58 -21.23
CA PRO A 104 4.41 2.70 -21.37
C PRO A 104 4.49 3.54 -20.09
N PHE A 105 5.67 4.08 -19.78
CA PHE A 105 5.85 5.02 -18.67
C PHE A 105 5.55 6.44 -19.14
N ALA A 106 4.59 7.11 -18.48
CA ALA A 106 4.17 8.46 -18.81
C ALA A 106 5.05 9.55 -18.18
N GLY A 107 5.83 9.21 -17.15
CA GLY A 107 6.68 10.13 -16.40
C GLY A 107 6.33 10.22 -14.92
N ILE A 108 6.88 11.24 -14.28
CA ILE A 108 6.79 11.51 -12.85
C ILE A 108 5.90 12.73 -12.65
N VAL A 109 4.82 12.58 -11.91
CA VAL A 109 3.93 13.67 -11.52
C VAL A 109 4.41 14.26 -10.20
N ILE A 110 4.62 15.57 -10.17
CA ILE A 110 4.89 16.31 -8.93
C ILE A 110 3.80 17.35 -8.70
N ARG A 111 3.05 17.18 -7.62
CA ARG A 111 1.95 18.07 -7.25
C ARG A 111 2.45 19.17 -6.30
N THR A 112 1.96 20.39 -6.43
CA THR A 112 2.23 21.49 -5.49
C THR A 112 1.00 22.35 -5.28
N CYS A 113 0.94 23.05 -4.15
CA CYS A 113 -0.06 24.06 -3.85
C CYS A 113 0.55 25.10 -2.90
N ASP A 114 0.78 26.31 -3.40
CA ASP A 114 1.29 27.47 -2.65
C ASP A 114 2.63 27.23 -1.94
N ARG A 115 3.52 26.43 -2.55
CA ARG A 115 4.80 25.98 -1.97
C ARG A 115 6.01 26.13 -2.92
N PRO A 116 6.33 27.36 -3.39
CA PRO A 116 7.41 27.57 -4.38
C PRO A 116 8.81 27.17 -3.87
N THR A 117 9.05 27.25 -2.57
CA THR A 117 10.34 26.85 -1.96
C THR A 117 10.56 25.34 -2.05
N LEU A 118 9.55 24.54 -1.74
CA LEU A 118 9.60 23.08 -1.86
C LEU A 118 9.71 22.65 -3.33
N ARG A 119 9.02 23.35 -4.22
CA ARG A 119 9.14 23.17 -5.68
C ARG A 119 10.58 23.31 -6.16
N THR A 120 11.27 24.37 -5.72
CA THR A 120 12.69 24.57 -6.05
C THR A 120 13.55 23.40 -5.56
N ARG A 121 13.31 22.97 -4.32
CA ARG A 121 14.06 21.87 -3.69
C ARG A 121 13.92 20.55 -4.43
N VAL A 122 12.69 20.15 -4.77
CA VAL A 122 12.45 18.86 -5.44
C VAL A 122 13.06 18.83 -6.85
N LEU A 123 12.96 19.92 -7.63
CA LEU A 123 13.55 19.98 -8.98
C LEU A 123 15.08 20.03 -8.95
N ALA A 124 15.67 20.69 -7.95
CA ALA A 124 17.11 20.62 -7.72
C ALA A 124 17.55 19.17 -7.43
N SER A 125 16.83 18.46 -6.55
CA SER A 125 17.12 17.05 -6.25
C SER A 125 16.91 16.13 -7.47
N ALA A 126 15.91 16.41 -8.31
CA ALA A 126 15.70 15.71 -9.59
C ALA A 126 16.88 15.88 -10.54
N THR A 127 17.39 17.11 -10.69
CA THR A 127 18.55 17.42 -11.53
C THR A 127 19.81 16.68 -11.05
N THR A 128 20.04 16.68 -9.74
CA THR A 128 21.14 15.92 -9.11
C THR A 128 20.98 14.42 -9.36
N LEU A 129 19.76 13.89 -9.21
CA LEU A 129 19.48 12.47 -9.48
C LEU A 129 19.78 12.12 -10.93
N GLU A 130 19.19 12.82 -11.92
CA GLU A 130 19.40 12.56 -13.35
C GLU A 130 20.88 12.61 -13.75
N THR A 131 21.61 13.58 -13.20
CA THR A 131 23.05 13.72 -13.41
C THR A 131 23.80 12.52 -12.85
N ARG A 132 23.47 12.07 -11.64
CA ARG A 132 24.13 10.93 -11.02
C ARG A 132 23.85 9.62 -11.77
N VAL A 133 22.60 9.37 -12.16
CA VAL A 133 22.18 8.11 -12.80
C VAL A 133 22.31 8.13 -14.33
N GLN A 134 22.70 9.27 -14.91
CA GLN A 134 22.88 9.48 -16.36
C GLN A 134 21.63 9.10 -17.17
N ARG A 135 20.44 9.45 -16.65
CA ARG A 135 19.15 9.17 -17.28
C ARG A 135 18.23 10.37 -17.14
N ARG A 136 17.48 10.65 -18.21
CA ARG A 136 16.49 11.71 -18.25
C ARG A 136 15.08 11.14 -18.06
N TYR A 137 14.26 11.89 -17.36
CA TYR A 137 12.87 11.60 -17.06
C TYR A 137 11.98 12.75 -17.46
N ARG A 138 10.73 12.40 -17.78
CA ARG A 138 9.67 13.37 -17.99
C ARG A 138 8.99 13.69 -16.67
N TYR A 139 8.83 14.97 -16.36
CA TYR A 139 8.14 15.46 -15.17
C TYR A 139 6.87 16.23 -15.55
N HIS A 140 5.74 15.85 -14.97
CA HIS A 140 4.48 16.58 -15.04
C HIS A 140 4.30 17.37 -13.75
N ILE A 141 4.40 18.68 -13.85
CA ILE A 141 4.28 19.59 -12.71
C ILE A 141 2.85 20.10 -12.67
N LEU A 142 2.08 19.60 -11.69
CA LEU A 142 0.69 19.99 -11.51
C LEU A 142 0.60 20.98 -10.35
N ASP A 143 0.25 22.21 -10.69
CA ASP A 143 0.21 23.34 -9.78
C ASP A 143 -1.22 23.72 -9.43
N ASP A 144 -1.57 23.41 -8.19
CA ASP A 144 -2.88 23.67 -7.60
C ASP A 144 -2.90 24.95 -6.76
N SER A 145 -1.82 25.77 -6.82
CA SER A 145 -1.65 26.99 -6.03
C SER A 145 -2.79 27.97 -6.26
N ARG A 146 -3.33 28.51 -5.17
CA ARG A 146 -4.43 29.49 -5.20
C ARG A 146 -3.93 30.89 -5.46
N ASP A 147 -2.76 31.22 -4.94
CA ASP A 147 -2.14 32.53 -5.15
C ASP A 147 -1.56 32.62 -6.58
N PRO A 148 -2.03 33.55 -7.42
CA PRO A 148 -1.45 33.81 -8.74
C PRO A 148 0.04 34.12 -8.70
N ALA A 149 0.54 34.75 -7.64
CA ALA A 149 1.97 35.05 -7.49
C ALA A 149 2.78 33.75 -7.32
N ASN A 150 2.29 32.80 -6.53
CA ASN A 150 2.92 31.49 -6.37
C ASN A 150 2.93 30.71 -7.70
N ARG A 151 1.84 30.76 -8.48
CA ARG A 151 1.80 30.15 -9.81
C ARG A 151 2.84 30.76 -10.75
N ALA A 152 2.95 32.08 -10.78
CA ALA A 152 3.95 32.77 -11.60
C ALA A 152 5.40 32.39 -11.20
N ILE A 153 5.68 32.29 -9.90
CA ILE A 153 6.98 31.84 -9.39
C ILE A 153 7.24 30.38 -9.78
N ASN A 154 6.28 29.48 -9.59
CA ASN A 154 6.40 28.08 -9.95
C ASN A 154 6.63 27.88 -11.45
N ALA A 155 5.86 28.57 -12.30
CA ALA A 155 6.01 28.53 -13.74
C ALA A 155 7.43 28.92 -14.17
N ARG A 156 7.98 29.98 -13.54
CA ARG A 156 9.36 30.42 -13.79
C ARG A 156 10.39 29.39 -13.32
N ILE A 157 10.25 28.85 -12.11
CA ILE A 157 11.14 27.80 -11.59
C ILE A 157 11.18 26.59 -12.53
N VAL A 158 10.03 26.20 -13.08
CA VAL A 158 9.95 25.08 -14.04
C VAL A 158 10.57 25.44 -15.38
N ALA A 159 10.30 26.63 -15.91
CA ALA A 159 10.86 27.09 -17.18
C ALA A 159 12.40 27.25 -17.13
N ASP A 160 12.94 27.65 -15.99
CA ASP A 160 14.38 27.80 -15.76
C ASP A 160 15.08 26.43 -15.49
N SER A 161 14.32 25.34 -15.39
CA SER A 161 14.85 23.99 -15.18
C SER A 161 15.40 23.38 -16.48
N ALA A 162 16.50 22.63 -16.39
CA ALA A 162 17.05 21.86 -17.51
C ALA A 162 16.34 20.50 -17.72
N LEU A 163 15.38 20.14 -16.87
CA LEU A 163 14.64 18.88 -16.90
C LEU A 163 13.56 18.86 -18.02
N ASP A 164 13.17 17.67 -18.50
CA ASP A 164 12.01 17.53 -19.40
C ASP A 164 10.72 17.73 -18.59
N THR A 165 10.25 18.98 -18.49
CA THR A 165 9.12 19.37 -17.64
C THR A 165 7.92 19.83 -18.44
N HIS A 166 6.73 19.43 -17.97
CA HIS A 166 5.44 19.89 -18.45
C HIS A 166 4.67 20.51 -17.29
N TYR A 167 4.56 21.83 -17.29
CA TYR A 167 3.83 22.59 -16.27
C TYR A 167 2.36 22.76 -16.63
N ARG A 168 1.48 22.53 -15.67
CA ARG A 168 0.04 22.82 -15.75
C ARG A 168 -0.41 23.45 -14.44
N ASP A 169 -1.09 24.57 -14.56
CA ASP A 169 -1.72 25.29 -13.46
C ASP A 169 -3.24 25.36 -13.64
N LEU A 170 -3.91 26.05 -12.71
CA LEU A 170 -5.36 26.24 -12.77
C LEU A 170 -5.84 26.88 -14.08
N ALA A 171 -5.11 27.87 -14.60
CA ALA A 171 -5.51 28.55 -15.84
C ALA A 171 -5.42 27.59 -17.05
N SER A 172 -4.43 26.70 -17.06
CA SER A 172 -4.30 25.67 -18.11
C SER A 172 -5.37 24.58 -18.03
N ASN A 173 -6.04 24.43 -16.87
CA ASN A 173 -7.06 23.40 -16.66
C ASN A 173 -8.41 23.80 -17.24
N ASP A 174 -8.74 25.09 -17.29
CA ASP A 174 -10.03 25.57 -17.83
C ASP A 174 -10.26 25.07 -19.27
N ALA A 175 -9.23 25.17 -20.12
CA ALA A 175 -9.30 24.70 -21.50
C ALA A 175 -9.53 23.17 -21.60
N LEU A 176 -8.94 22.40 -20.67
CA LEU A 176 -9.14 20.95 -20.61
C LEU A 176 -10.54 20.61 -20.10
N VAL A 177 -11.04 21.32 -19.10
CA VAL A 177 -12.41 21.16 -18.57
C VAL A 177 -13.43 21.44 -19.67
N ASP A 178 -13.24 22.50 -20.44
CA ASP A 178 -14.09 22.85 -21.59
C ASP A 178 -14.07 21.77 -22.67
N GLU A 179 -12.87 21.25 -22.99
CA GLU A 179 -12.71 20.15 -23.95
C GLU A 179 -13.44 18.89 -23.51
N LEU A 180 -13.21 18.47 -22.26
CA LEU A 180 -13.84 17.28 -21.68
C LEU A 180 -15.35 17.42 -21.59
N THR A 181 -15.84 18.59 -21.18
CA THR A 181 -17.28 18.88 -21.08
C THR A 181 -17.95 18.79 -22.46
N ARG A 182 -17.29 19.30 -23.50
CA ARG A 182 -17.79 19.20 -24.89
C ARG A 182 -17.79 17.76 -25.40
N ALA A 183 -16.77 16.98 -25.05
CA ALA A 183 -16.65 15.58 -25.45
C ALA A 183 -17.63 14.66 -24.68
N PHE A 184 -17.95 15.00 -23.44
CA PHE A 184 -18.77 14.20 -22.53
C PHE A 184 -19.89 15.04 -21.89
N PRO A 185 -20.89 15.48 -22.67
CA PRO A 185 -21.92 16.41 -22.19
C PRO A 185 -22.74 15.86 -21.02
N THR A 186 -22.93 14.55 -20.93
CA THR A 186 -23.65 13.90 -19.83
C THR A 186 -22.84 13.82 -18.52
N ALA A 187 -21.55 14.13 -18.56
CA ALA A 187 -20.64 14.09 -17.41
C ALA A 187 -20.17 15.48 -16.96
N THR A 188 -20.76 16.56 -17.50
CA THR A 188 -20.38 17.96 -17.24
C THR A 188 -20.21 18.26 -15.75
N ASP A 189 -21.22 17.93 -14.92
CA ASP A 189 -21.18 18.20 -13.48
C ASP A 189 -20.05 17.43 -12.78
N THR A 190 -19.81 16.19 -13.20
CA THR A 190 -18.73 15.35 -12.66
C THR A 190 -17.36 15.89 -13.06
N ILE A 191 -17.20 16.35 -14.30
CA ILE A 191 -15.96 16.97 -14.79
C ILE A 191 -15.67 18.26 -14.02
N GLY A 192 -16.69 19.12 -13.87
CA GLY A 192 -16.60 20.35 -13.08
C GLY A 192 -16.21 20.08 -11.64
N TRP A 193 -16.82 19.07 -11.00
CA TRP A 193 -16.47 18.68 -9.63
C TRP A 193 -15.04 18.13 -9.50
N LEU A 194 -14.58 17.30 -10.43
CA LEU A 194 -13.27 16.64 -10.33
C LEU A 194 -12.09 17.56 -10.69
N LEU A 195 -12.30 18.52 -11.60
CA LEU A 195 -11.23 19.27 -12.27
C LEU A 195 -11.43 20.79 -12.30
N GLY A 196 -12.64 21.26 -12.02
CA GLY A 196 -12.98 22.68 -12.07
C GLY A 196 -12.21 23.53 -11.06
N PRO A 197 -12.36 24.87 -11.13
CA PRO A 197 -11.72 25.79 -10.20
C PRO A 197 -12.16 25.52 -8.75
N PRO A 198 -11.27 25.74 -7.77
CA PRO A 198 -11.56 25.37 -6.40
C PRO A 198 -12.51 26.38 -5.76
N MET A 199 -13.40 25.94 -4.88
CA MET A 199 -14.18 26.85 -4.05
C MET A 199 -13.32 27.43 -2.91
N GLU A 200 -13.71 28.59 -2.40
CA GLU A 200 -13.05 29.19 -1.25
C GLU A 200 -13.15 28.25 -0.02
N GLY A 201 -12.01 28.00 0.62
CA GLY A 201 -11.92 27.10 1.77
C GLY A 201 -11.94 25.60 1.46
N GLU A 202 -12.16 25.20 0.21
CA GLU A 202 -12.21 23.78 -0.19
C GLU A 202 -10.84 23.12 -0.11
N THR A 203 -10.76 21.85 0.29
CA THR A 203 -9.52 21.05 0.21
C THR A 203 -9.42 20.39 -1.17
N THR A 204 -8.36 20.71 -1.90
CA THR A 204 -8.28 20.42 -3.35
C THR A 204 -7.28 19.30 -3.68
N TYR A 205 -6.82 18.54 -2.68
CA TYR A 205 -5.78 17.51 -2.84
C TYR A 205 -6.08 16.48 -3.94
N GLY A 206 -7.36 16.17 -4.14
CA GLY A 206 -7.82 15.20 -5.14
C GLY A 206 -7.75 15.70 -6.58
N ARG A 207 -7.88 17.01 -6.82
CA ARG A 207 -7.90 17.57 -8.18
C ARG A 207 -6.63 17.30 -8.99
N PRO A 208 -5.41 17.61 -8.49
CA PRO A 208 -4.19 17.27 -9.24
C PRO A 208 -3.99 15.76 -9.38
N VAL A 209 -4.56 14.94 -8.50
CA VAL A 209 -4.56 13.47 -8.66
C VAL A 209 -5.46 13.05 -9.82
N ASN A 210 -6.69 13.58 -9.88
CA ASN A 210 -7.63 13.31 -10.98
C ASN A 210 -7.02 13.73 -12.33
N LEU A 211 -6.43 14.92 -12.39
CA LEU A 211 -5.75 15.41 -13.58
C LEU A 211 -4.58 14.50 -13.97
N ALA A 212 -3.75 14.08 -13.02
CA ALA A 212 -2.66 13.15 -13.28
C ALA A 212 -3.17 11.82 -13.86
N LEU A 213 -4.22 11.25 -13.29
CA LEU A 213 -4.83 10.00 -13.75
C LEU A 213 -5.38 10.12 -15.18
N LEU A 214 -6.02 11.24 -15.51
CA LEU A 214 -6.50 11.50 -16.87
C LEU A 214 -5.36 11.66 -17.87
N LEU A 215 -4.35 12.47 -17.52
CA LEU A 215 -3.19 12.68 -18.37
C LEU A 215 -2.40 11.40 -18.61
N THR A 216 -2.45 10.43 -17.69
CA THR A 216 -1.65 9.20 -17.73
C THR A 216 -2.47 7.93 -17.92
N ALA A 217 -3.75 8.06 -18.30
CA ALA A 217 -4.64 6.92 -18.47
C ALA A 217 -4.03 5.81 -19.34
N GLY A 218 -4.10 4.57 -18.85
CA GLY A 218 -3.54 3.38 -19.51
C GLY A 218 -2.01 3.27 -19.48
N ARG A 219 -1.31 4.18 -18.80
CA ARG A 219 0.16 4.21 -18.70
C ARG A 219 0.59 4.12 -17.24
N ARG A 220 1.85 3.74 -17.03
CA ARG A 220 2.49 3.80 -15.70
C ARG A 220 2.86 5.24 -15.37
N VAL A 221 2.62 5.68 -14.14
CA VAL A 221 2.98 6.99 -13.64
C VAL A 221 3.51 6.86 -12.21
N LEU A 222 4.54 7.63 -11.89
CA LEU A 222 4.99 7.80 -10.51
C LEU A 222 4.48 9.14 -10.01
N MET A 223 3.90 9.18 -8.81
CA MET A 223 3.46 10.43 -8.20
C MET A 223 4.29 10.68 -6.96
N ILE A 224 4.87 11.87 -6.87
CA ILE A 224 5.64 12.33 -5.72
C ILE A 224 5.10 13.67 -5.24
N ASP A 225 5.17 13.89 -3.94
CA ASP A 225 4.86 15.18 -3.33
C ASP A 225 6.03 16.16 -3.54
N ASP A 226 5.74 17.47 -3.51
CA ASP A 226 6.76 18.51 -3.70
C ASP A 226 7.72 18.66 -2.52
N ASP A 227 7.39 18.10 -1.36
CA ASP A 227 8.27 17.99 -0.21
C ASP A 227 9.19 16.77 -0.27
N ALA A 228 9.08 15.90 -1.27
CA ALA A 228 9.99 14.78 -1.44
C ALA A 228 11.40 15.25 -1.84
N LEU A 229 12.41 14.50 -1.39
CA LEU A 229 13.78 14.58 -1.89
C LEU A 229 14.08 13.35 -2.73
N LEU A 230 14.60 13.56 -3.93
CA LEU A 230 14.99 12.48 -4.86
C LEU A 230 16.42 11.97 -4.55
N GLU A 231 16.64 11.72 -3.27
CA GLU A 231 17.88 11.22 -2.69
C GLU A 231 17.61 9.85 -2.05
N PRO A 232 17.70 8.77 -2.83
CA PRO A 232 17.47 7.43 -2.31
C PRO A 232 18.53 7.13 -1.24
N ARG A 233 18.06 6.58 -0.12
CA ARG A 233 18.85 6.20 1.05
C ARG A 233 18.52 4.77 1.44
N CYS A 234 19.50 4.05 1.99
CA CYS A 234 19.28 2.73 2.55
C CYS A 234 18.43 2.84 3.83
N PRO A 235 17.40 2.00 4.02
CA PRO A 235 16.65 1.99 5.27
C PRO A 235 17.52 1.45 6.42
N PRO A 236 17.27 1.86 7.68
CA PRO A 236 18.06 1.45 8.85
C PRO A 236 17.88 -0.04 9.19
N ALA A 237 16.73 -0.63 8.83
CA ALA A 237 16.46 -2.06 8.88
C ALA A 237 16.06 -2.53 7.47
N GLY A 238 17.06 -2.96 6.70
CA GLY A 238 16.85 -3.56 5.40
C GLY A 238 16.61 -5.06 5.50
N ASP A 239 15.36 -5.50 5.42
CA ASP A 239 15.07 -6.92 5.18
C ASP A 239 15.45 -7.25 3.74
N SER A 240 16.26 -8.29 3.53
CA SER A 240 16.52 -8.79 2.20
C SER A 240 15.26 -9.46 1.63
N GLY A 241 15.00 -9.18 0.34
CA GLY A 241 14.01 -9.89 -0.44
C GLY A 241 12.64 -9.21 -0.59
N PHE A 242 11.71 -9.95 -1.18
CA PHE A 242 10.32 -9.55 -1.36
C PHE A 242 9.50 -10.10 -0.20
N GLY A 243 8.90 -9.19 0.57
CA GLY A 243 7.98 -9.52 1.64
C GLY A 243 6.62 -8.92 1.35
N VAL A 244 5.58 -9.75 1.44
CA VAL A 244 4.20 -9.29 1.58
C VAL A 244 3.87 -9.44 3.05
N SER A 245 3.50 -8.34 3.71
CA SER A 245 3.23 -8.33 5.14
C SER A 245 1.99 -7.50 5.43
N SER A 246 1.18 -7.97 6.38
CA SER A 246 0.12 -7.21 7.04
C SER A 246 0.64 -6.42 8.25
N ALA A 247 1.92 -6.57 8.60
CA ALA A 247 2.51 -5.84 9.71
C ALA A 247 2.41 -4.33 9.45
N PRO A 248 2.14 -3.54 10.50
CA PRO A 248 2.11 -2.09 10.36
C PRO A 248 3.46 -1.57 9.83
N ASP A 249 3.39 -0.51 9.02
CA ASP A 249 4.57 0.23 8.58
C ASP A 249 5.44 0.60 9.80
N GLU A 250 6.73 0.27 9.74
CA GLU A 250 7.69 0.66 10.77
C GLU A 250 8.06 2.14 10.58
N LEU A 251 8.02 2.90 11.66
CA LEU A 251 8.49 4.28 11.70
C LEU A 251 9.78 4.34 12.51
N PHE A 252 10.84 4.83 11.87
CA PHE A 252 12.11 5.13 12.53
C PHE A 252 12.17 6.62 12.83
N CYS A 253 12.15 6.96 14.11
CA CYS A 253 12.29 8.34 14.56
C CYS A 253 13.73 8.57 15.01
N PHE A 254 14.38 9.58 14.45
CA PHE A 254 15.74 9.98 14.79
C PHE A 254 15.73 11.27 15.60
N ALA A 255 16.77 11.53 16.38
CA ALA A 255 16.89 12.76 17.16
C ALA A 255 17.14 13.97 16.26
N ASP A 256 17.93 13.80 15.19
CA ASP A 256 18.31 14.85 14.25
C ASP A 256 18.65 14.31 12.86
N GLN A 257 18.99 15.23 11.95
CA GLN A 257 19.37 14.91 10.56
C GLN A 257 20.69 14.13 10.49
N ALA A 258 21.66 14.39 11.39
CA ALA A 258 22.95 13.71 11.35
C ALA A 258 22.81 12.23 11.73
N GLU A 259 21.97 11.93 12.72
CA GLU A 259 21.60 10.55 13.06
C GLU A 259 20.84 9.89 11.90
N THR A 260 19.95 10.63 11.24
CA THR A 260 19.24 10.13 10.05
C THR A 260 20.21 9.78 8.92
N ASP A 261 21.16 10.66 8.61
CA ASP A 261 22.15 10.45 7.54
C ASP A 261 23.10 9.28 7.85
N HIS A 262 23.46 9.13 9.13
CA HIS A 262 24.28 8.00 9.59
C HIS A 262 23.52 6.67 9.52
N ALA A 263 22.27 6.64 9.96
CA ALA A 263 21.45 5.43 9.98
C ALA A 263 20.90 5.07 8.60
N CYS A 264 20.74 6.06 7.72
CA CYS A 264 20.18 5.91 6.37
C CYS A 264 21.18 6.45 5.33
N PRO A 265 22.30 5.74 5.08
CA PRO A 265 23.32 6.24 4.16
C PRO A 265 22.75 6.37 2.73
N PRO A 266 23.23 7.35 1.94
CA PRO A 266 22.86 7.50 0.54
C PRO A 266 23.10 6.22 -0.27
N THR A 267 22.30 6.01 -1.30
CA THR A 267 22.51 4.94 -2.28
C THR A 267 22.60 5.48 -3.70
N ASP A 268 23.28 4.73 -4.57
CA ASP A 268 23.46 5.05 -5.98
C ASP A 268 22.36 4.50 -6.89
N VAL A 269 21.35 3.85 -6.29
CA VAL A 269 20.29 3.29 -7.11
C VAL A 269 19.37 4.37 -7.64
N ASP A 270 18.96 4.20 -8.89
CA ASP A 270 17.89 4.99 -9.48
C ASP A 270 16.52 4.55 -8.92
N PRO A 271 15.85 5.41 -8.13
CA PRO A 271 14.60 5.04 -7.48
C PRO A 271 13.45 4.85 -8.45
N PHE A 272 13.48 5.52 -9.60
CA PHE A 272 12.43 5.39 -10.59
C PHE A 272 12.56 4.08 -11.35
N VAL A 273 13.77 3.69 -11.74
CA VAL A 273 14.00 2.38 -12.39
C VAL A 273 13.57 1.25 -11.48
N SER A 274 14.04 1.25 -10.24
CA SER A 274 13.68 0.20 -9.29
C SER A 274 12.18 0.13 -9.03
N HIS A 275 11.47 1.25 -9.01
CA HIS A 275 10.02 1.22 -8.86
C HIS A 275 9.32 0.73 -10.13
N LEU A 276 9.79 1.16 -11.31
CA LEU A 276 9.20 0.81 -12.60
C LEU A 276 9.34 -0.67 -12.95
N GLU A 277 10.31 -1.38 -12.39
CA GLU A 277 10.43 -2.83 -12.49
C GLU A 277 9.16 -3.55 -12.00
N TRP A 278 8.49 -3.00 -10.97
CA TRP A 278 7.36 -3.64 -10.30
C TRP A 278 6.02 -2.96 -10.60
N LEU A 279 6.05 -1.68 -10.98
CA LEU A 279 4.83 -0.89 -11.16
C LEU A 279 3.91 -1.47 -12.23
N GLY A 280 2.71 -1.86 -11.81
CA GLY A 280 1.69 -2.44 -12.68
C GLY A 280 1.89 -3.92 -13.00
N ALA A 281 2.93 -4.57 -12.45
CA ALA A 281 3.16 -6.00 -12.62
C ALA A 281 2.09 -6.81 -11.87
N PRO A 282 1.53 -7.87 -12.47
CA PRO A 282 0.73 -8.84 -11.74
C PRO A 282 1.55 -9.43 -10.59
N ALA A 283 0.92 -9.65 -9.44
CA ALA A 283 1.62 -10.16 -8.25
C ALA A 283 2.36 -11.49 -8.52
N GLY A 284 1.79 -12.35 -9.38
CA GLY A 284 2.44 -13.56 -9.85
C GLY A 284 3.73 -13.30 -10.62
N SER A 285 3.71 -12.38 -11.58
CA SER A 285 4.88 -11.97 -12.34
C SER A 285 5.95 -11.35 -11.44
N ALA A 286 5.55 -10.49 -10.51
CA ALA A 286 6.46 -9.89 -9.53
C ALA A 286 7.10 -10.98 -8.64
N TRP A 287 6.30 -11.93 -8.17
CA TRP A 287 6.79 -13.05 -7.38
C TRP A 287 7.77 -13.94 -8.14
N SER A 288 7.42 -14.35 -9.37
CA SER A 288 8.31 -15.16 -10.22
C SER A 288 9.59 -14.42 -10.57
N HIS A 289 9.49 -13.12 -10.91
CA HIS A 289 10.67 -12.29 -11.19
C HIS A 289 11.59 -12.25 -9.96
N PHE A 290 11.02 -12.06 -8.76
CA PHE A 290 11.80 -12.10 -7.53
C PHE A 290 12.44 -13.47 -7.26
N ALA A 291 11.65 -14.55 -7.31
CA ALA A 291 12.12 -15.92 -7.04
C ALA A 291 13.24 -16.37 -7.99
N ASN A 292 13.25 -15.86 -9.22
CA ASN A 292 14.29 -16.17 -10.20
C ASN A 292 15.57 -15.32 -10.03
N HIS A 293 15.47 -14.11 -9.47
CA HIS A 293 16.61 -13.20 -9.31
C HIS A 293 17.30 -13.34 -7.95
N ALA A 294 16.64 -13.94 -6.96
CA ALA A 294 17.20 -14.14 -5.63
C ALA A 294 17.42 -15.62 -5.33
N SER A 295 18.65 -15.98 -4.96
CA SER A 295 18.95 -17.23 -4.21
C SER A 295 18.31 -17.23 -2.80
N ALA A 296 17.46 -16.25 -2.50
CA ALA A 296 16.99 -15.92 -1.16
C ALA A 296 15.66 -16.58 -0.84
N THR A 297 15.54 -17.04 0.40
CA THR A 297 14.33 -17.59 0.99
C THR A 297 13.23 -16.52 0.96
N SER A 298 12.17 -16.76 0.20
CA SER A 298 10.98 -15.91 0.23
C SER A 298 10.23 -16.18 1.52
N VAL A 299 10.17 -15.21 2.43
CA VAL A 299 9.39 -15.31 3.67
C VAL A 299 8.11 -14.53 3.49
N VAL A 300 6.98 -15.19 3.68
CA VAL A 300 5.68 -14.53 3.76
C VAL A 300 5.14 -14.77 5.15
N ALA A 301 5.26 -13.73 5.98
CA ALA A 301 4.76 -13.74 7.34
C ALA A 301 3.37 -13.10 7.34
N LEU A 302 2.35 -13.90 7.68
CA LEU A 302 1.06 -13.36 8.09
C LEU A 302 0.94 -13.47 9.59
N SER A 303 0.79 -12.32 10.24
CA SER A 303 0.19 -12.28 11.55
C SER A 303 -1.30 -12.00 11.38
N GLY A 304 -2.14 -12.85 11.96
CA GLY A 304 -3.58 -12.63 12.13
C GLY A 304 -3.93 -11.97 13.46
N ASP A 305 -2.94 -11.58 14.27
CA ASP A 305 -3.18 -11.02 15.60
C ASP A 305 -3.30 -9.50 15.53
N ASP A 306 -4.50 -9.02 15.23
CA ASP A 306 -4.91 -7.65 15.51
C ASP A 306 -5.24 -7.50 17.02
N ALA A 307 -4.21 -7.57 17.86
CA ALA A 307 -4.31 -7.10 19.24
C ALA A 307 -3.90 -5.62 19.28
N LEU A 308 -4.87 -4.73 19.03
CA LEU A 308 -4.75 -3.29 19.24
C LEU A 308 -4.46 -2.98 20.73
N ARG A 309 -3.19 -2.95 21.12
CA ARG A 309 -2.76 -2.32 22.38
C ARG A 309 -2.67 -0.82 22.17
N ARG A 310 -3.64 -0.09 22.74
CA ARG A 310 -3.59 1.38 22.86
C ARG A 310 -2.67 1.74 24.01
N GLU A 311 -1.45 2.17 23.71
CA GLU A 311 -0.69 3.04 24.60
C GLU A 311 -0.96 4.50 24.21
N ARG A 312 -1.24 5.33 25.23
CA ARG A 312 -1.38 6.78 25.14
C ARG A 312 0.01 7.38 25.29
N GLU A 313 0.45 8.20 24.33
CA GLU A 313 1.58 9.12 24.53
C GLU A 313 1.16 10.57 24.17
N ASP A 314 1.73 11.51 24.92
CA ASP A 314 1.50 12.96 24.90
C ASP A 314 2.07 13.62 23.63
N PRO A 315 1.37 14.62 23.03
CA PRO A 315 1.84 15.31 21.85
C PRO A 315 2.64 16.57 22.21
N ALA A 316 3.97 16.51 22.12
CA ALA A 316 4.80 17.74 22.23
C ALA A 316 6.14 17.77 21.45
N ASP A 317 6.57 16.72 20.73
CA ASP A 317 7.87 16.76 20.02
C ASP A 317 7.75 16.32 18.56
N ALA A 318 7.94 17.24 17.61
CA ALA A 318 8.15 16.90 16.20
C ALA A 318 9.60 16.42 16.01
N LYS A 319 9.77 15.13 15.68
CA LYS A 319 11.09 14.52 15.41
C LYS A 319 11.21 14.14 13.93
N PRO A 320 12.43 14.19 13.35
CA PRO A 320 12.69 13.60 12.04
C PRO A 320 12.22 12.14 12.00
N CYS A 321 11.36 11.80 11.05
CA CYS A 321 10.81 10.47 10.89
C CYS A 321 11.09 9.93 9.49
N VAL A 322 11.54 8.67 9.43
CA VAL A 322 11.67 7.89 8.20
C VAL A 322 10.65 6.76 8.24
N GLY A 323 9.69 6.78 7.32
CA GLY A 323 8.68 5.73 7.19
C GLY A 323 9.15 4.60 6.29
N ARG A 324 8.93 3.35 6.72
CA ARG A 324 8.92 2.17 5.85
C ARG A 324 7.54 2.05 5.24
N SER A 325 7.32 2.55 4.03
CA SER A 325 6.05 2.39 3.32
C SER A 325 6.08 1.17 2.40
N GLY A 326 5.15 0.23 2.58
CA GLY A 326 4.77 -0.70 1.51
C GLY A 326 4.05 0.00 0.36
N LEU A 327 3.97 -0.64 -0.81
CA LEU A 327 3.07 -0.22 -1.89
C LEU A 327 1.65 -0.05 -1.31
N ARG A 328 1.15 1.19 -1.29
CA ARG A 328 -0.23 1.50 -0.93
C ARG A 328 -1.04 1.59 -2.21
N ASP A 329 -1.57 0.46 -2.62
CA ASP A 329 -2.80 0.45 -3.40
C ASP A 329 -3.96 0.18 -2.43
N GLY A 330 -5.08 0.87 -2.64
CA GLY A 330 -6.26 0.86 -1.76
C GLY A 330 -6.73 -0.55 -1.38
N GLU A 331 -7.57 -0.61 -0.34
CA GLU A 331 -8.11 -1.79 0.37
C GLU A 331 -8.20 -3.13 -0.41
N ALA A 332 -8.44 -3.10 -1.72
CA ALA A 332 -8.42 -4.24 -2.62
C ALA A 332 -7.08 -5.02 -2.75
N LEU A 333 -5.91 -4.39 -2.53
CA LEU A 333 -4.61 -5.09 -2.55
C LEU A 333 -4.24 -5.69 -1.19
N TRP A 334 -4.79 -5.11 -0.12
CA TRP A 334 -4.61 -5.52 1.28
C TRP A 334 -5.28 -6.87 1.60
N GLU A 335 -6.50 -7.10 1.10
CA GLU A 335 -7.19 -8.39 1.28
C GLU A 335 -6.57 -9.52 0.44
N ARG A 336 -5.98 -9.18 -0.72
CA ARG A 336 -5.28 -10.15 -1.58
C ARG A 336 -4.02 -10.70 -0.92
N ALA A 337 -3.34 -9.91 -0.09
CA ALA A 337 -2.17 -10.33 0.68
C ALA A 337 -2.51 -11.32 1.81
N HIS A 338 -3.60 -11.07 2.56
CA HIS A 338 -4.08 -12.00 3.60
C HIS A 338 -4.53 -13.34 3.02
N ALA A 339 -5.24 -13.31 1.89
CA ALA A 339 -5.60 -14.50 1.16
C ALA A 339 -4.35 -15.30 0.79
N LEU A 340 -3.29 -14.64 0.28
CA LEU A 340 -2.09 -15.25 -0.28
C LEU A 340 -1.25 -16.07 0.70
N ALA A 341 -1.30 -15.77 1.99
CA ALA A 341 -0.41 -16.44 2.92
C ALA A 341 -1.08 -17.34 3.96
N ALA A 342 -2.41 -17.36 3.98
CA ALA A 342 -3.14 -18.55 4.43
C ALA A 342 -2.91 -19.77 3.48
N ILE A 343 -2.52 -19.49 2.23
CA ILE A 343 -2.22 -20.49 1.18
C ILE A 343 -0.90 -21.22 1.40
N MET A 344 0.14 -20.51 1.85
CA MET A 344 1.51 -21.04 1.88
C MET A 344 1.86 -21.82 3.15
N GLY A 345 1.06 -21.72 4.21
CA GLY A 345 1.29 -22.40 5.49
C GLY A 345 0.86 -23.87 5.57
N SER A 346 0.39 -24.52 4.49
CA SER A 346 -0.29 -25.83 4.58
C SER A 346 0.32 -26.99 3.77
N ARG A 347 1.63 -26.98 3.48
CA ARG A 347 2.31 -28.15 2.88
C ARG A 347 2.98 -29.01 3.95
N GLU A 348 2.37 -30.16 4.28
CA GLU A 348 3.06 -31.33 4.83
C GLU A 348 2.98 -32.52 3.84
N ARG A 349 4.02 -33.36 3.92
CA ARG A 349 4.61 -34.21 2.86
C ARG A 349 3.86 -35.53 2.60
N VAL A 350 3.88 -36.00 1.34
CA VAL A 350 4.14 -37.42 0.97
C VAL A 350 4.76 -37.49 -0.45
N GLY A 351 5.88 -38.20 -0.62
CA GLY A 351 6.26 -38.88 -1.88
C GLY A 351 7.40 -38.25 -2.72
N GLU A 352 8.53 -38.98 -2.80
CA GLU A 352 9.84 -38.63 -3.37
C GLU A 352 9.94 -38.24 -4.86
N ARG A 353 10.58 -37.09 -5.18
CA ARG A 353 11.89 -36.98 -5.88
C ARG A 353 12.28 -35.50 -6.17
N ALA A 354 13.58 -35.21 -6.04
CA ALA A 354 14.34 -33.94 -6.17
C ALA A 354 14.29 -32.97 -4.95
N PRO A 355 15.40 -32.31 -4.57
CA PRO A 355 15.52 -31.62 -3.28
C PRO A 355 14.79 -30.29 -3.33
N LEU A 356 13.51 -30.31 -2.96
CA LEU A 356 12.76 -29.11 -2.59
C LEU A 356 13.12 -28.73 -1.15
N ALA A 357 13.39 -27.44 -0.93
CA ALA A 357 13.70 -26.86 0.37
C ALA A 357 12.79 -27.41 1.48
N SER A 358 13.39 -27.98 2.52
CA SER A 358 12.65 -28.54 3.65
C SER A 358 12.15 -27.42 4.55
N ILE A 359 10.83 -27.26 4.62
CA ILE A 359 10.17 -26.49 5.69
C ILE A 359 10.11 -27.42 6.91
N THR A 360 10.63 -26.96 8.05
CA THR A 360 10.56 -27.67 9.33
C THR A 360 9.86 -26.78 10.34
N PHE A 361 8.72 -27.23 10.87
CA PHE A 361 8.06 -26.59 12.00
C PHE A 361 8.45 -27.35 13.28
N ARG A 362 9.09 -26.66 14.23
CA ARG A 362 9.15 -27.13 15.62
C ARG A 362 8.26 -26.22 16.47
N ARG A 363 7.28 -26.83 17.14
CA ARG A 363 6.53 -26.21 18.22
C ARG A 363 7.20 -26.65 19.52
N GLU A 364 7.78 -25.70 20.23
CA GLU A 364 8.23 -25.89 21.61
C GLU A 364 7.42 -24.95 22.50
N GLU A 365 6.72 -25.50 23.49
CA GLU A 365 6.02 -24.74 24.53
C GLU A 365 6.92 -24.68 25.77
N LEU A 366 7.33 -23.48 26.20
CA LEU A 366 7.73 -23.25 27.59
C LEU A 366 7.37 -21.83 28.05
N GLY A 367 6.85 -21.76 29.27
CA GLY A 367 6.37 -20.56 29.91
C GLY A 367 7.46 -19.67 30.53
N ASN A 368 6.99 -18.53 31.03
CA ASN A 368 7.66 -17.53 31.88
C ASN A 368 8.59 -16.57 31.11
N GLY A 369 8.05 -15.38 30.83
CA GLY A 369 8.68 -14.35 30.00
C GLY A 369 9.95 -13.71 30.57
N LYS A 370 11.00 -13.64 29.74
CA LYS A 370 11.71 -12.43 29.26
C LYS A 370 12.80 -12.84 28.21
N VAL A 371 13.24 -11.83 27.47
CA VAL A 371 13.91 -11.71 26.15
C VAL A 371 15.26 -12.45 25.92
N ARG A 372 15.55 -13.01 24.71
CA ARG A 372 16.43 -12.46 23.62
C ARG A 372 16.74 -13.45 22.45
N ALA A 373 16.88 -12.83 21.27
CA ALA A 373 17.22 -13.21 19.89
C ALA A 373 18.09 -14.43 19.57
N HIS A 374 18.00 -14.92 18.30
CA HIS A 374 19.17 -15.20 17.45
C HIS A 374 18.88 -14.99 15.94
N PHE A 375 19.93 -14.49 15.27
CA PHE A 375 20.10 -14.02 13.90
C PHE A 375 20.12 -15.13 12.84
N PHE A 376 19.91 -14.81 11.56
CA PHE A 376 20.80 -15.27 10.47
C PHE A 376 20.93 -14.24 9.33
N GLU A 377 22.18 -14.13 8.89
CA GLU A 377 22.80 -13.26 7.90
C GLU A 377 22.95 -14.01 6.56
N ILE A 378 22.92 -13.30 5.41
CA ILE A 378 23.74 -13.50 4.19
C ILE A 378 23.49 -12.30 3.24
N ALA A 379 24.59 -11.79 2.67
CA ALA A 379 24.76 -10.55 1.89
C ALA A 379 24.24 -10.61 0.43
N PRO A 380 24.52 -9.59 -0.42
CA PRO A 380 23.86 -8.30 -0.44
C PRO A 380 23.17 -8.02 -1.80
N ALA A 381 22.36 -6.95 -1.81
CA ALA A 381 21.99 -6.11 -2.94
C ALA A 381 20.51 -6.14 -3.37
N ARG A 382 19.95 -4.91 -3.32
CA ARG A 382 18.76 -4.41 -4.02
C ARG A 382 17.43 -4.70 -3.35
N GLN A 383 17.16 -3.90 -2.34
CA GLN A 383 15.82 -3.44 -2.07
C GLN A 383 15.83 -1.92 -2.15
N LEU A 384 14.99 -1.35 -3.02
CA LEU A 384 14.74 0.07 -3.01
C LEU A 384 13.43 0.40 -2.37
N ARG A 385 13.51 1.28 -1.38
CA ARG A 385 12.36 1.81 -0.68
C ARG A 385 12.51 3.31 -0.61
N PHE A 386 11.42 3.99 -0.92
CA PHE A 386 11.37 5.44 -0.86
C PHE A 386 11.32 5.84 0.61
N VAL A 387 12.40 6.47 1.08
CA VAL A 387 12.37 7.24 2.31
C VAL A 387 11.79 8.60 1.95
N ALA A 388 10.49 8.78 2.19
CA ALA A 388 9.92 10.12 2.21
C ALA A 388 10.30 10.75 3.55
N LEU A 389 11.31 11.63 3.52
CA LEU A 389 11.62 12.52 4.64
C LEU A 389 10.48 13.54 4.75
N ARG A 390 9.53 13.28 5.65
CA ARG A 390 8.54 14.27 6.03
C ARG A 390 9.19 15.22 7.03
N ILE A 391 9.49 16.43 6.58
CA ILE A 391 9.90 17.52 7.46
C ILE A 391 8.62 18.26 7.84
N ASP A 392 8.08 17.97 9.03
CA ASP A 392 7.03 18.81 9.61
C ASP A 392 7.67 20.16 9.95
N HIS A 393 7.36 21.20 9.18
CA HIS A 393 7.66 22.57 9.57
C HIS A 393 6.73 22.95 10.72
N ALA A 394 7.15 22.65 11.95
CA ALA A 394 6.64 23.31 13.13
C ALA A 394 7.31 24.69 13.20
N GLU A 395 6.51 25.76 13.24
CA GLU A 395 7.00 27.06 13.66
C GLU A 395 7.65 26.94 15.04
N GLU A 396 8.75 27.67 15.18
CA GLU A 396 9.82 27.57 16.16
C GLU A 396 9.34 27.65 17.62
N THR A 397 9.69 26.65 18.45
CA THR A 397 9.99 26.86 19.88
C THR A 397 10.87 25.74 20.48
N GLU A 398 11.76 26.16 21.37
CA GLU A 398 12.97 25.49 21.87
C GLU A 398 12.83 24.20 22.73
N ARG A 399 13.83 23.32 22.54
CA ARG A 399 14.68 22.57 23.50
C ARG A 399 14.31 21.15 24.03
N ARG A 400 15.23 20.25 23.64
CA ARG A 400 16.00 19.24 24.41
C ARG A 400 15.24 18.04 25.01
N GLY A 401 15.45 16.89 24.38
CA GLY A 401 15.36 15.57 25.02
C GLY A 401 16.31 14.55 24.37
N ARG A 402 17.37 14.15 25.08
CA ARG A 402 18.26 13.04 24.72
C ARG A 402 17.55 11.71 24.97
N THR A 403 17.10 11.01 23.93
CA THR A 403 16.98 9.54 23.95
C THR A 403 17.04 9.03 22.51
N GLY A 404 17.80 7.95 22.30
CA GLY A 404 18.03 7.36 20.98
C GLY A 404 16.78 6.77 20.33
N ALA A 405 16.96 6.30 19.09
CA ALA A 405 15.91 5.78 18.21
C ALA A 405 14.86 4.92 18.95
N LYS A 406 13.59 5.28 18.77
CA LYS A 406 12.42 4.50 19.22
C LYS A 406 11.64 4.02 18.01
N LEU A 407 11.29 2.74 18.01
CA LEU A 407 10.28 2.19 17.12
C LEU A 407 8.90 2.56 17.68
N VAL A 408 8.09 3.30 16.91
CA VAL A 408 6.75 3.70 17.33
C VAL A 408 5.70 3.09 16.39
N PRO A 409 4.75 2.28 16.90
CA PRO A 409 3.64 1.78 16.09
C PRO A 409 2.77 2.95 15.61
N ARG A 410 2.55 3.03 14.29
CA ARG A 410 1.68 4.08 13.74
C ARG A 410 0.22 3.79 14.08
N GLN A 411 -0.38 4.59 14.97
CA GLN A 411 -1.84 4.61 15.11
C GLN A 411 -2.48 5.21 13.84
N ARG A 412 -3.59 4.61 13.39
CA ARG A 412 -4.47 5.20 12.36
C ARG A 412 -4.92 6.58 12.84
N ARG A 413 -4.33 7.66 12.30
CA ARG A 413 -5.02 8.95 12.28
C ARG A 413 -6.08 8.85 11.19
N TYR A 414 -7.33 8.64 11.61
CA TYR A 414 -8.47 9.06 10.82
C TYR A 414 -8.35 10.59 10.71
N GLY A 415 -8.14 11.09 9.50
CA GLY A 415 -8.27 12.50 9.20
C GLY A 415 -9.72 12.75 8.81
N ASP A 416 -10.35 13.68 9.52
CA ASP A 416 -11.34 14.58 8.92
C ASP A 416 -10.66 15.47 7.86
#